data_AF-X6LDS5-F1
#
_entry.id   AF-X6LDS5-F1
#
_cell.length_a   1.000
_cell.length_b   1.000
_cell.length_c   1.000
_cell.angle_alpha   90.00
_cell.angle_beta   90.00
_cell.angle_gamma   90.00
#
_symmetry.space_group_name_H-M   'P 1'
#
loop_
_entity.id
_entity.type
_entity.pdbx_description
1 polymer ?
#
loop_
_entity_poly.entity_id
_entity_poly.type
_entity_poly.pdbx_seq_one_letter_code
_entity_poly.pdbx_strand_id
1 'polypeptide(L)'
;GREFPANVVVIGALNPFRKRQQTETEIAENNEESRNVNKYYIDDLDKEMGDLVYRVFPLPKSLQTYVWNFGSLSESDEQQYIALITTNSWSNKPDFLDKLQWFKGTEDDAKERENALKTLETLKFAFIDCIFESQKFLR
;
A
#
# COMPACT_ATOMS: atom_id res chain seq x y z
N GLY A 1 21.93 -29.98 5.75
CA GLY A 1 21.18 -29.72 4.49
C GLY A 1 22.08 -30.01 3.30
N ARG A 2 21.52 -30.07 2.08
CA ARG A 2 22.30 -30.14 0.84
C ARG A 2 22.70 -28.73 0.40
N GLU A 3 23.83 -28.61 -0.28
CA GLU A 3 24.34 -27.34 -0.80
C GLU A 3 23.50 -26.84 -1.98
N PHE A 4 23.42 -25.52 -2.14
CA PHE A 4 22.79 -24.91 -3.30
C PHE A 4 23.71 -24.99 -4.53
N PRO A 5 23.17 -25.19 -5.74
CA PRO A 5 23.94 -25.11 -6.97
C PRO A 5 24.58 -23.72 -7.17
N ALA A 6 25.78 -23.68 -7.75
CA ALA A 6 26.56 -22.45 -7.93
C ALA A 6 25.89 -21.40 -8.84
N ASN A 7 24.91 -21.80 -9.64
CA ASN A 7 24.17 -20.93 -10.56
C ASN A 7 22.87 -20.36 -9.94
N VAL A 8 22.68 -20.46 -8.62
CA VAL A 8 21.52 -19.92 -7.92
C VAL A 8 21.92 -18.70 -7.10
N VAL A 9 21.19 -17.60 -7.30
CA VAL A 9 21.30 -16.39 -6.49
C VAL A 9 20.03 -16.26 -5.66
N VAL A 10 20.19 -16.13 -4.34
CA VAL A 10 19.07 -15.95 -3.40
C VAL A 10 19.02 -14.50 -2.98
N ILE A 11 17.88 -13.85 -3.23
CA ILE A 11 17.61 -12.48 -2.82
C ILE A 11 16.49 -12.51 -1.79
N GLY A 12 16.75 -11.96 -0.61
CA GLY A 12 15.75 -11.81 0.45
C GLY A 12 15.33 -10.34 0.58
N ALA A 13 14.04 -10.09 0.62
CA ALA A 13 13.49 -8.80 1.02
C ALA A 13 13.03 -8.89 2.49
N LEU A 14 13.38 -7.88 3.29
CA LEU A 14 13.10 -7.83 4.72
C LEU A 14 12.28 -6.58 5.04
N ASN A 15 11.32 -6.71 5.95
CA ASN A 15 10.59 -5.56 6.49
C ASN A 15 11.40 -4.91 7.63
N PRO A 16 11.37 -3.57 7.75
CA PRO A 16 12.09 -2.88 8.80
C PRO A 16 11.46 -3.15 10.18
N PHE A 17 12.31 -3.25 11.19
CA PHE A 17 11.88 -3.28 12.58
C PHE A 17 11.49 -1.86 13.02
N ARG A 18 10.19 -1.54 12.96
CA ARG A 18 9.64 -0.22 13.32
C ARG A 18 8.53 -0.38 14.35
N LYS A 19 8.66 0.31 15.49
CA LYS A 19 7.59 0.46 16.48
C LYS A 19 6.53 1.44 15.98
N ARG A 20 5.26 1.19 16.31
CA ARG A 20 4.19 2.14 16.04
C ARG A 20 4.45 3.41 16.85
N GLN A 21 4.43 4.56 16.19
CA GLN A 21 4.40 5.84 16.89
C GLN A 21 2.95 6.05 17.31
N GLN A 22 2.69 6.00 18.61
CA GLN A 22 1.37 6.33 19.14
C GLN A 22 1.38 7.79 19.54
N THR A 23 0.34 8.52 19.14
CA THR A 23 0.12 9.87 19.67
C THR A 23 -0.23 9.81 21.16
N GLU A 24 -0.01 10.89 21.91
CA GLU A 24 -0.38 10.94 23.34
C GLU A 24 -1.86 10.62 23.57
N THR A 25 -2.71 11.00 22.62
CA THR A 25 -4.15 10.70 22.60
C THR A 25 -4.41 9.20 22.40
N GLU A 26 -3.76 8.54 21.44
CA GLU A 26 -3.87 7.08 21.23
C GLU A 26 -3.33 6.28 22.42
N ILE A 27 -2.32 6.78 23.11
CA ILE A 27 -1.79 6.17 24.35
C ILE A 27 -2.85 6.29 25.45
N ALA A 28 -3.48 7.46 25.61
CA ALA A 28 -4.54 7.67 26.59
C ALA A 28 -5.76 6.78 26.31
N GLU A 29 -6.22 6.71 25.06
CA GLU A 29 -7.35 5.87 24.63
C GLU A 29 -7.04 4.38 24.80
N ASN A 30 -5.85 3.92 24.40
CA ASN A 30 -5.44 2.54 24.66
C ASN A 30 -5.40 2.24 26.15
N ASN A 31 -4.94 3.16 26.99
CA ASN A 31 -4.91 2.96 28.44
C ASN A 31 -6.32 2.88 29.04
N GLU A 32 -7.29 3.62 28.51
CA GLU A 32 -8.70 3.52 28.89
C GLU A 32 -9.36 2.22 28.40
N GLU A 33 -9.14 1.83 27.14
CA GLU A 33 -9.60 0.53 26.60
C GLU A 33 -8.99 -0.64 27.37
N SER A 34 -7.70 -0.57 27.71
CA SER A 34 -7.00 -1.61 28.50
C SER A 34 -7.58 -1.79 29.90
N ARG A 35 -8.26 -0.78 30.45
CA ARG A 35 -8.98 -0.89 31.73
C ARG A 35 -10.30 -1.65 31.58
N ASN A 36 -10.90 -1.61 30.39
CA ASN A 36 -12.20 -2.23 30.11
C ASN A 36 -12.08 -3.59 29.40
N VAL A 37 -10.98 -3.86 28.69
CA VAL A 37 -10.72 -5.08 27.93
C VAL A 37 -9.29 -5.55 28.15
N ASN A 38 -9.12 -6.73 28.74
CA ASN A 38 -7.81 -7.36 28.84
C ASN A 38 -7.35 -7.83 27.46
N LYS A 39 -6.24 -7.28 26.96
CA LYS A 39 -5.55 -7.82 25.79
C LYS A 39 -4.92 -9.16 26.15
N TYR A 40 -5.38 -10.23 25.51
CA TYR A 40 -4.80 -11.57 25.65
C TYR A 40 -3.70 -11.77 24.63
N TYR A 41 -2.47 -11.95 25.10
CA TYR A 41 -1.32 -12.33 24.29
C TYR A 41 -0.99 -13.79 24.55
N ILE A 42 -0.54 -14.51 23.52
CA ILE A 42 -0.18 -15.93 23.65
C ILE A 42 1.14 -16.08 24.44
N ASP A 43 2.09 -15.17 24.21
CA ASP A 43 3.37 -15.09 24.91
C ASP A 43 3.92 -13.64 24.90
N ASP A 44 5.07 -13.44 25.56
CA ASP A 44 5.74 -12.13 25.63
C ASP A 44 6.22 -11.63 24.25
N LEU A 45 6.49 -12.55 23.31
CA LEU A 45 6.93 -12.21 21.97
C LEU A 45 5.78 -11.66 21.13
N ASP A 46 4.58 -12.25 21.22
CA ASP A 46 3.37 -11.75 20.57
C ASP A 46 2.99 -10.36 21.10
N LYS A 47 3.24 -10.11 22.38
CA LYS A 47 3.10 -8.77 22.97
C LYS A 47 4.09 -7.78 22.35
N GLU A 48 5.37 -8.11 22.29
CA GLU A 48 6.40 -7.25 21.70
C GLU A 48 6.15 -7.00 20.19
N MET A 49 5.72 -8.03 19.46
CA MET A 49 5.37 -7.92 18.04
C MET A 49 4.08 -7.13 17.80
N GLY A 50 3.17 -7.09 18.78
CA GLY A 50 1.96 -6.27 18.73
C GLY A 50 2.22 -4.77 18.66
N ASP A 51 3.34 -4.33 19.23
CA ASP A 51 3.76 -2.91 19.25
C ASP A 51 4.49 -2.48 17.95
N LEU A 52 4.77 -3.42 17.05
CA LEU A 52 5.44 -3.16 15.79
C LEU A 52 4.44 -2.79 14.68
N VAL A 53 4.89 -1.96 13.74
CA VAL A 53 4.15 -1.68 12.49
C VAL A 53 4.06 -2.96 11.65
N TYR A 54 5.16 -3.72 11.59
CA TYR A 54 5.25 -5.01 10.92
C TYR A 54 5.56 -6.11 11.93
N ARG A 55 4.84 -7.23 11.82
CA ARG A 55 5.19 -8.45 12.56
C ARG A 55 6.45 -9.07 11.96
N VAL A 56 7.59 -8.84 12.61
CA VAL A 56 8.91 -9.30 12.15
C VAL A 56 9.67 -10.00 13.27
N PHE A 57 10.56 -10.90 12.90
CA PHE A 57 11.50 -11.54 13.82
C PHE A 57 12.88 -10.85 13.74
N PRO A 58 13.66 -10.87 14.84
CA PRO A 58 14.99 -10.29 14.85
C PRO A 58 15.92 -11.03 13.88
N LEU A 59 16.67 -10.25 13.09
CA LEU A 59 17.61 -10.80 12.12
C LEU A 59 18.88 -11.34 12.83
N PRO A 60 19.36 -12.55 12.45
CA PRO A 60 20.64 -13.05 12.92
C PRO A 60 21.79 -12.07 12.68
N LYS A 61 22.69 -11.92 13.66
CA LYS A 61 23.82 -10.98 13.60
C LYS A 61 24.69 -11.17 12.35
N SER A 62 24.86 -12.40 11.88
CA SER A 62 25.62 -12.73 10.68
C SER A 62 25.03 -12.16 9.39
N LEU A 63 23.71 -11.96 9.34
CA LEU A 63 23.01 -11.45 8.15
C LEU A 63 22.94 -9.93 8.13
N GLN A 64 23.13 -9.24 9.26
CA GLN A 64 23.00 -7.79 9.38
C GLN A 64 23.94 -7.02 8.45
N THR A 65 25.16 -7.53 8.23
CA THR A 65 26.15 -6.91 7.34
C THR A 65 25.77 -6.95 5.86
N TYR A 66 24.84 -7.84 5.47
CA TYR A 66 24.38 -7.99 4.09
C TYR A 66 23.07 -7.24 3.80
N VAL A 67 22.48 -6.60 4.81
CA VAL A 67 21.25 -5.82 4.63
C VAL A 67 21.60 -4.47 4.04
N TRP A 68 20.91 -4.12 2.95
CA TRP A 68 21.00 -2.81 2.33
C TRP A 68 19.66 -2.08 2.41
N ASN A 69 19.69 -0.79 2.69
CA ASN A 69 18.49 0.05 2.68
C ASN A 69 18.23 0.58 1.28
N PHE A 70 17.11 0.17 0.66
CA PHE A 70 16.66 0.68 -0.63
C PHE A 70 16.10 2.11 -0.56
N GLY A 71 15.93 2.66 0.64
CA GLY A 71 15.35 3.98 0.85
C GLY A 71 13.82 3.93 0.88
N SER A 72 13.21 5.11 0.94
CA SER A 72 11.77 5.30 0.83
C SER A 72 11.39 5.70 -0.59
N LEU A 73 10.16 5.36 -0.98
CA LEU A 73 9.58 5.82 -2.24
C LEU A 73 9.47 7.34 -2.24
N SER A 74 9.89 8.00 -3.33
CA SER A 74 9.72 9.44 -3.49
C SER A 74 8.27 9.78 -3.82
N GLU A 75 7.81 10.98 -3.45
CA GLU A 75 6.45 11.44 -3.76
C GLU A 75 6.18 11.46 -5.27
N SER A 76 7.17 11.86 -6.07
CA SER A 76 7.10 11.82 -7.54
C SER A 76 6.89 10.40 -8.05
N ASP A 77 7.69 9.45 -7.59
CA ASP A 77 7.60 8.06 -8.07
C ASP A 77 6.29 7.41 -7.62
N GLU A 78 5.85 7.69 -6.41
CA GLU A 78 4.56 7.23 -5.89
C GLU A 78 3.39 7.72 -6.74
N GLN A 79 3.35 9.03 -7.06
CA GLN A 79 2.32 9.58 -7.92
C GLN A 79 2.33 8.90 -9.30
N GLN A 80 3.51 8.63 -9.87
CA GLN A 80 3.64 7.90 -11.13
C GLN A 80 3.15 6.45 -11.02
N TYR A 81 3.48 5.75 -9.93
CA TYR A 81 2.99 4.38 -9.69
C TYR A 81 1.47 4.35 -9.55
N ILE A 82 0.86 5.27 -8.80
CA ILE A 82 -0.59 5.38 -8.67
C ILE A 82 -1.23 5.65 -10.03
N ALA A 83 -0.67 6.56 -10.82
CA ALA A 83 -1.16 6.85 -12.17
C ALA A 83 -1.09 5.61 -13.09
N LEU A 84 0.00 4.85 -13.03
CA LEU A 84 0.19 3.63 -13.82
C LEU A 84 -0.83 2.55 -13.42
N ILE A 85 -0.99 2.30 -12.11
CA ILE A 85 -1.93 1.29 -11.58
C ILE A 85 -3.37 1.67 -11.95
N THR A 86 -3.73 2.95 -11.78
CA THR A 86 -5.06 3.48 -12.13
C THR A 86 -5.31 3.34 -13.63
N THR A 87 -4.33 3.73 -14.46
CA THR A 87 -4.43 3.62 -15.92
C THR A 87 -4.61 2.17 -16.36
N ASN A 88 -3.82 1.25 -15.82
CA ASN A 88 -3.95 -0.16 -16.16
C ASN A 88 -5.34 -0.70 -15.74
N SER A 89 -5.83 -0.29 -14.58
CA SER A 89 -7.13 -0.73 -14.07
C SER A 89 -8.32 -0.17 -14.85
N TRP A 90 -8.24 1.08 -15.32
CA TRP A 90 -9.33 1.79 -16.00
C TRP A 90 -9.32 1.59 -17.52
N SER A 91 -8.13 1.50 -18.14
CA SER A 91 -7.96 1.49 -19.60
C SER A 91 -7.72 0.11 -20.20
N ASN A 92 -7.10 -0.82 -19.46
CA ASN A 92 -6.77 -2.16 -20.00
C ASN A 92 -7.83 -3.23 -19.69
N LYS A 93 -8.89 -2.88 -18.95
CA LYS A 93 -10.03 -3.76 -18.70
C LYS A 93 -11.28 -3.20 -19.40
N PRO A 94 -11.72 -3.79 -20.53
CA PRO A 94 -12.97 -3.37 -21.20
C PRO A 94 -14.16 -3.39 -20.24
N ASP A 95 -14.15 -4.31 -19.26
CA ASP A 95 -15.10 -4.42 -18.16
C ASP A 95 -15.39 -3.11 -17.40
N PHE A 96 -14.44 -2.17 -17.32
CA PHE A 96 -14.66 -0.92 -16.59
C PHE A 96 -15.58 0.02 -17.37
N LEU A 97 -15.25 0.28 -18.63
CA LEU A 97 -16.09 1.12 -19.51
C LEU A 97 -17.44 0.45 -19.77
N ASP A 98 -17.47 -0.88 -19.86
CA ASP A 98 -18.71 -1.63 -20.04
C ASP A 98 -19.69 -1.54 -18.86
N LYS A 99 -19.21 -1.20 -17.67
CA LYS A 99 -20.05 -0.97 -16.48
C LYS A 99 -20.62 0.44 -16.42
N LEU A 100 -20.08 1.37 -17.21
CA LEU A 100 -20.55 2.76 -17.24
C LEU A 100 -21.74 2.87 -18.20
N GLN A 101 -22.96 2.68 -17.68
CA GLN A 101 -24.18 2.72 -18.49
C GLN A 101 -24.35 4.03 -19.27
N TRP A 102 -23.92 5.15 -18.71
CA TRP A 102 -23.97 6.46 -19.37
C TRP A 102 -22.96 6.57 -20.53
N PHE A 103 -21.84 5.83 -20.48
CA PHE A 103 -20.83 5.82 -21.56
C PHE A 103 -21.32 5.00 -22.76
N LYS A 104 -21.98 3.86 -22.50
CA LYS A 104 -22.62 3.03 -23.55
C LYS A 104 -23.69 3.77 -24.35
N GLY A 105 -24.40 4.71 -23.73
CA GLY A 105 -25.40 5.54 -24.41
C GLY A 105 -24.82 6.51 -25.45
N THR A 106 -23.49 6.69 -25.49
CA THR A 106 -22.81 7.63 -26.40
C THR A 106 -22.30 6.98 -27.69
N GLU A 107 -22.58 5.71 -27.94
CA GLU A 107 -22.05 4.99 -29.12
C GLU A 107 -22.53 5.56 -30.46
N ASP A 108 -23.75 6.10 -30.48
CA ASP A 108 -24.43 6.58 -31.70
C ASP A 108 -24.05 8.02 -32.09
N ASP A 109 -23.48 8.81 -31.17
CA ASP A 109 -23.04 10.19 -31.41
C ASP A 109 -21.54 10.35 -31.12
N ALA A 110 -20.76 10.54 -32.18
CA ALA A 110 -19.31 10.71 -32.10
C ALA A 110 -18.88 11.91 -31.23
N LYS A 111 -19.67 12.98 -31.20
CA LYS A 111 -19.38 14.20 -30.42
C LYS A 111 -19.66 13.97 -28.94
N GLU A 112 -20.75 13.28 -28.61
CA GLU A 112 -21.04 12.89 -27.21
C GLU A 112 -20.00 11.89 -26.70
N ARG A 113 -19.59 10.93 -27.54
CA ARG A 113 -18.53 9.97 -27.20
C ARG A 113 -17.20 10.67 -26.90
N GLU A 114 -16.81 11.66 -27.70
CA GLU A 114 -15.59 12.43 -27.47
C GLU A 114 -15.66 13.22 -26.14
N ASN A 115 -16.79 13.84 -25.84
CA ASN A 115 -17.00 14.57 -24.58
C ASN A 115 -16.97 13.62 -23.37
N ALA A 116 -17.56 12.43 -23.51
CA ALA A 116 -17.56 11.39 -22.49
C ALA A 116 -16.14 10.90 -22.17
N LEU A 117 -15.31 10.69 -23.20
CA LEU A 117 -13.89 10.33 -23.05
C LEU A 117 -13.10 11.42 -22.32
N LYS A 118 -13.27 12.70 -22.69
CA LYS A 118 -12.62 13.82 -21.99
C LYS A 118 -13.04 13.91 -20.52
N THR A 119 -14.30 13.65 -20.24
CA THR A 119 -14.84 13.63 -18.86
C THR A 119 -14.21 12.48 -18.06
N LEU A 120 -14.07 11.30 -18.66
CA LEU A 120 -13.41 10.15 -18.03
C LEU A 120 -11.94 10.42 -17.73
N GLU A 121 -11.22 11.05 -18.65
CA GLU A 121 -9.83 11.45 -18.40
C GLU A 121 -9.75 12.44 -17.22
N THR A 122 -10.63 13.43 -17.18
CA THR A 122 -10.68 14.41 -16.08
C THR A 122 -10.97 13.73 -14.74
N LEU A 123 -11.95 12.82 -14.70
CA LEU A 123 -12.29 12.03 -13.52
C LEU A 123 -11.13 11.15 -13.06
N LYS A 124 -10.41 10.56 -14.01
CA LYS A 124 -9.23 9.72 -13.72
C LYS A 124 -8.13 10.54 -13.05
N PHE A 125 -7.84 11.74 -13.54
CA PHE A 125 -6.86 12.63 -12.90
C PHE A 125 -7.29 13.01 -11.48
N ALA A 126 -8.54 13.45 -11.31
CA ALA A 126 -9.07 13.78 -9.98
C ALA A 126 -9.02 12.58 -9.01
N PHE A 127 -9.27 11.37 -9.51
CA PHE A 127 -9.17 10.14 -8.72
C PHE A 127 -7.74 9.81 -8.31
N ILE A 128 -6.77 9.94 -9.23
CA ILE A 128 -5.34 9.76 -8.94
C ILE A 128 -4.89 10.73 -7.84
N ASP A 129 -5.25 12.01 -7.98
CA ASP A 129 -4.89 13.04 -7.00
C ASP A 129 -5.54 12.75 -5.64
N CYS A 130 -6.81 12.33 -5.62
CA CYS A 130 -7.51 11.95 -4.40
C CYS A 130 -6.82 10.76 -3.71
N ILE A 131 -6.41 9.72 -4.46
CA ILE A 131 -5.65 8.60 -3.90
C ILE A 131 -4.34 9.09 -3.31
N PHE A 132 -3.59 9.91 -4.06
CA PHE A 132 -2.29 10.41 -3.61
C PHE A 132 -2.41 11.23 -2.33
N GLU A 133 -3.36 12.16 -2.26
CA GLU A 133 -3.63 12.94 -1.05
C GLU A 133 -4.11 12.06 0.11
N SER A 134 -4.92 11.02 -0.17
CA SER A 134 -5.37 10.09 0.87
C SER A 134 -4.22 9.33 1.54
N GLN A 135 -3.12 9.07 0.82
CA GLN A 135 -1.95 8.39 1.39
C GLN A 135 -1.28 9.21 2.49
N LYS A 136 -1.44 10.54 2.49
CA LYS A 136 -0.88 11.40 3.53
C LYS A 136 -1.54 11.20 4.89
N PHE A 137 -2.79 10.75 4.93
CA PHE A 137 -3.51 10.47 6.18
C PHE A 137 -3.17 9.10 6.77
N LEU A 138 -2.65 8.18 5.95
CA LEU A 138 -2.29 6.82 6.38
C LEU A 138 -0.84 6.73 6.89
N ARG A 139 -0.06 7.80 6.73
CA ARG A 139 1.36 7.90 7.12
C ARG A 139 1.52 8.49 8.51
#